data_AF-A0A1S3QDH1-F1
#
_entry.id   AF-A0A1S3QDH1-F1
#
_cell.length_a   1.000
_cell.length_b   1.000
_cell.length_c   1.000
_cell.angle_alpha   90.00
_cell.angle_beta   90.00
_cell.angle_gamma   90.00
#
_symmetry.space_group_name_H-M   'P 1'
#
loop_
_entity.id
_entity.type
_entity.pdbx_description
1 polymer ?
#
loop_
_entity_poly.entity_id
_entity_poly.type
_entity_poly.pdbx_seq_one_letter_code
_entity_poly.pdbx_strand_id
1 'polypeptide(L)'
;MRFPTIRRCPGEGDGKKELAPPFRNPFVHDLRFTPLEKAKIALMTVTLFPIRLFLAAFMMLLAWPFAFIASVGRNEMVVEPQSLWRKFVDVALRTIMRVMWFAGGFHWMTVKGRQALPAEAPILTLGPHSSYFDAIPVTMSMSSIVMKAESKDIPVWGTLIKYIRPVFVSRSDQDSRKKTVEEIKRRA
;
A
#
# COMPACT_ATOMS: atom_id res chain seq x y z
N MET A 1 -25.49 -19.23 9.48
CA MET A 1 -26.30 -18.61 8.41
C MET A 1 -27.00 -19.72 7.64
N ARG A 2 -28.32 -19.85 7.78
CA ARG A 2 -29.13 -20.80 7.01
C ARG A 2 -29.44 -20.18 5.65
N PHE A 3 -29.15 -20.90 4.57
CA PHE A 3 -29.62 -20.54 3.24
C PHE A 3 -31.14 -20.72 3.17
N PRO A 4 -31.88 -19.83 2.45
CA PRO A 4 -33.32 -19.95 2.33
C PRO A 4 -33.67 -21.14 1.41
N THR A 5 -34.50 -22.05 1.92
CA THR A 5 -35.07 -23.16 1.16
C THR A 5 -36.08 -22.61 0.15
N ILE A 6 -35.77 -22.74 -1.14
CA ILE A 6 -36.66 -22.33 -2.24
C ILE A 6 -37.87 -23.28 -2.27
N ARG A 7 -39.08 -22.75 -2.01
CA ARG A 7 -40.34 -23.47 -2.25
C ARG A 7 -40.54 -23.61 -3.77
N ARG A 8 -40.64 -24.84 -4.28
CA ARG A 8 -41.17 -25.12 -5.63
C ARG A 8 -42.69 -24.97 -5.61
N CYS A 9 -43.24 -24.08 -6.45
CA CYS A 9 -44.62 -24.18 -6.91
C CYS A 9 -44.64 -24.93 -8.25
N PRO A 10 -45.59 -25.86 -8.49
CA PRO A 10 -45.75 -26.51 -9.79
C PRO A 10 -46.66 -25.65 -10.69
N GLY A 11 -46.20 -25.33 -11.89
CA GLY A 11 -46.98 -24.60 -12.88
C GLY A 11 -46.26 -24.62 -14.23
N GLU A 12 -46.77 -25.48 -15.12
CA GLU A 12 -46.45 -25.63 -16.53
C GLU A 12 -46.41 -24.30 -17.30
N GLY A 13 -45.45 -24.17 -18.24
CA GLY A 13 -45.48 -23.10 -19.24
C GLY A 13 -44.11 -22.74 -19.83
N ASP A 14 -43.84 -23.27 -21.02
CA ASP A 14 -42.93 -22.78 -22.08
C ASP A 14 -41.43 -22.57 -21.77
N GLY A 15 -40.62 -23.45 -22.37
CA GLY A 15 -39.21 -23.66 -22.07
C GLY A 15 -38.23 -22.69 -22.72
N LYS A 16 -38.30 -21.40 -22.39
CA LYS A 16 -37.11 -20.53 -22.42
C LYS A 16 -36.54 -20.45 -21.01
N LYS A 17 -35.64 -21.38 -20.68
CA LYS A 17 -34.80 -21.26 -19.47
C LYS A 17 -33.94 -20.02 -19.64
N GLU A 18 -34.40 -18.90 -19.11
CA GLU A 18 -33.59 -17.72 -18.86
C GLU A 18 -32.48 -18.17 -17.90
N LEU A 19 -31.34 -18.56 -18.49
CA LEU A 19 -30.15 -18.97 -17.76
C LEU A 19 -29.75 -17.76 -16.92
N ALA A 20 -29.94 -17.85 -15.60
CA ALA A 20 -29.41 -16.88 -14.66
C ALA A 20 -27.95 -16.59 -15.06
N PRO A 21 -27.53 -15.31 -15.10
CA PRO A 21 -26.20 -14.96 -15.55
C PRO A 21 -25.17 -15.83 -14.81
N PRO A 22 -24.17 -16.38 -15.51
CA PRO A 22 -23.27 -17.35 -14.92
C PRO A 22 -22.69 -16.78 -13.62
N PHE A 23 -22.82 -17.54 -12.53
CA PHE A 23 -22.33 -17.15 -11.22
C PHE A 23 -20.85 -16.79 -11.33
N ARG A 24 -20.54 -15.50 -11.27
CA ARG A 24 -19.17 -14.99 -11.36
C ARG A 24 -18.54 -15.13 -9.99
N ASN A 25 -17.70 -16.15 -9.82
CA ASN A 25 -16.99 -16.37 -8.57
C ASN A 25 -16.08 -15.17 -8.26
N PRO A 26 -16.30 -14.40 -7.18
CA PRO A 26 -15.50 -13.22 -6.87
C PRO A 26 -14.06 -13.56 -6.42
N PHE A 27 -13.78 -14.85 -6.17
CA PHE A 27 -12.46 -15.35 -5.78
C PHE A 27 -11.65 -15.91 -6.96
N VAL A 28 -12.23 -15.95 -8.17
CA VAL A 28 -11.55 -16.43 -9.38
C VAL A 28 -11.53 -15.31 -10.42
N HIS A 29 -10.33 -14.95 -10.85
CA HIS A 29 -10.13 -13.92 -11.86
C HIS A 29 -9.77 -14.57 -13.20
N ASP A 30 -10.78 -14.82 -14.03
CA ASP A 30 -10.58 -15.36 -15.39
C ASP A 30 -10.25 -14.24 -16.38
N LEU A 31 -9.02 -14.23 -16.87
CA LEU A 31 -8.55 -13.32 -17.91
C LEU A 31 -8.49 -14.04 -19.26
N ARG A 32 -9.43 -13.73 -20.16
CA ARG A 32 -9.43 -14.22 -21.54
C ARG A 32 -8.95 -13.13 -22.48
N PHE A 33 -7.73 -13.27 -22.97
CA PHE A 33 -7.11 -12.31 -23.90
C PHE A 33 -7.17 -12.79 -25.35
N THR A 34 -7.58 -11.89 -26.23
CA THR A 34 -7.46 -12.05 -27.68
C THR A 34 -5.99 -12.03 -28.13
N PRO A 35 -5.65 -12.60 -29.30
CA PRO A 35 -4.27 -12.55 -29.82
C PRO A 35 -3.72 -11.12 -29.96
N LEU A 36 -4.56 -10.15 -30.35
CA LEU A 36 -4.17 -8.75 -30.46
C LEU A 36 -3.85 -8.12 -29.10
N GLU A 37 -4.62 -8.43 -28.06
CA GLU A 37 -4.33 -7.97 -26.70
C GLU A 37 -3.03 -8.58 -26.18
N LYS A 38 -2.77 -9.86 -26.46
CA LYS A 38 -1.49 -10.50 -26.13
C LYS A 38 -0.32 -9.82 -26.83
N ALA A 39 -0.46 -9.51 -28.12
CA ALA A 39 0.57 -8.79 -28.87
C ALA A 39 0.81 -7.38 -28.30
N LYS A 40 -0.26 -6.65 -27.95
CA LYS A 40 -0.17 -5.34 -27.29
C LYS A 40 0.53 -5.42 -25.94
N ILE A 41 0.18 -6.40 -25.11
CA ILE A 41 0.83 -6.63 -23.81
C ILE A 41 2.31 -6.93 -24.01
N ALA A 42 2.66 -7.80 -24.95
CA ALA A 42 4.05 -8.12 -25.28
C ALA A 42 4.83 -6.87 -25.70
N LEU A 43 4.29 -6.06 -26.62
CA LEU A 43 4.91 -4.82 -27.06
C LEU A 43 5.09 -3.82 -25.90
N MET A 44 4.06 -3.60 -25.09
CA MET A 44 4.14 -2.69 -23.93
C MET A 44 5.11 -3.20 -22.86
N THR A 45 5.27 -4.52 -22.73
CA THR A 45 6.21 -5.14 -21.78
C THR A 45 7.65 -4.98 -22.25
N VAL A 46 7.91 -5.00 -23.55
CA VAL A 46 9.27 -4.79 -24.08
C VAL A 46 9.64 -3.31 -24.13
N THR A 47 8.67 -2.42 -24.34
CA THR A 47 8.93 -0.98 -24.54
C THR A 47 8.67 -0.14 -23.30
N LEU A 48 7.45 -0.14 -22.78
CA LEU A 48 7.03 0.75 -21.69
C LEU A 48 7.47 0.26 -20.32
N PHE A 49 7.47 -1.05 -20.07
CA PHE A 49 7.85 -1.59 -18.77
C PHE A 49 9.30 -1.27 -18.37
N PRO A 50 10.33 -1.41 -19.25
CA PRO A 50 11.70 -1.02 -18.89
C PRO A 50 11.82 0.47 -18.58
N ILE A 51 11.15 1.34 -19.34
CA ILE A 51 11.14 2.79 -19.10
C ILE A 51 10.53 3.09 -17.73
N ARG A 52 9.39 2.48 -17.40
CA ARG A 52 8.73 2.65 -16.11
C ARG A 52 9.57 2.13 -14.96
N LEU A 53 10.20 0.97 -15.13
CA LEU A 53 11.08 0.38 -14.13
C LEU A 53 12.30 1.27 -13.87
N PHE A 54 12.93 1.78 -14.94
CA PHE A 54 14.03 2.73 -14.84
C PHE A 54 13.63 4.00 -14.09
N LEU A 55 12.51 4.62 -14.45
CA LEU A 55 12.01 5.82 -13.77
C LEU A 55 11.70 5.55 -12.29
N ALA A 56 11.07 4.42 -11.97
CA ALA A 56 10.77 4.04 -10.59
C ALA A 56 12.06 3.83 -9.78
N ALA A 57 13.05 3.12 -10.34
CA ALA A 57 14.34 2.91 -9.69
C ALA A 57 15.12 4.23 -9.49
N PHE A 58 15.13 5.10 -10.51
CA PHE A 58 15.76 6.41 -10.41
C PHE A 58 15.12 7.27 -9.32
N MET A 59 13.78 7.32 -9.25
CA MET A 59 13.08 8.06 -8.20
C MET A 59 13.34 7.48 -6.80
N MET A 60 13.46 6.17 -6.67
CA MET A 60 13.85 5.51 -5.42
C MET A 60 15.24 5.95 -4.95
N LEU A 61 16.22 5.91 -5.86
CA LEU A 61 17.59 6.34 -5.57
C LEU A 61 17.67 7.84 -5.28
N LEU A 62 16.83 8.66 -5.93
CA LEU A 62 16.71 10.08 -5.66
C LEU A 62 16.08 10.36 -4.28
N ALA A 63 15.11 9.58 -3.83
CA ALA A 63 14.49 9.73 -2.51
C ALA A 63 15.46 9.39 -1.36
N TRP A 64 16.36 8.44 -1.58
CA TRP A 64 17.31 7.96 -0.58
C TRP A 64 18.17 9.05 0.09
N PRO A 65 18.89 9.95 -0.63
CA PRO A 65 19.70 10.98 0.01
C PRO A 65 18.85 11.94 0.86
N PHE A 66 17.65 12.31 0.41
CA PHE A 66 16.75 13.16 1.21
C PHE A 66 16.34 12.47 2.51
N ALA A 67 15.94 11.19 2.43
CA ALA A 67 15.59 10.41 3.60
C ALA A 67 16.78 10.18 4.53
N PHE A 68 17.98 10.00 3.99
CA PHE A 68 19.22 9.85 4.74
C PHE A 68 19.55 11.13 5.51
N ILE A 69 19.69 12.28 4.82
CA ILE A 69 19.99 13.58 5.43
C ILE A 69 18.96 13.92 6.50
N ALA A 70 17.68 13.71 6.18
CA ALA A 70 16.61 13.98 7.12
C ALA A 70 16.41 12.87 8.16
N SER A 71 17.22 11.82 8.19
CA SER A 71 17.30 10.87 9.31
C SER A 71 18.54 11.08 10.18
N VAL A 72 19.60 11.70 9.63
CA VAL A 72 20.79 12.10 10.40
C VAL A 72 20.39 13.02 11.56
N GLY A 73 20.92 12.71 12.74
CA GLY A 73 20.71 13.45 13.97
C GLY A 73 19.33 13.32 14.60
N ARG A 74 18.47 12.39 14.13
CA ARG A 74 17.21 12.08 14.84
C ARG A 74 17.43 10.99 15.88
N ASN A 75 16.90 11.21 17.08
CA ASN A 75 16.81 10.17 18.09
C ASN A 75 15.73 9.14 17.67
N GLU A 76 16.09 7.86 17.66
CA GLU A 76 15.17 6.75 17.32
C GLU A 76 14.13 6.50 18.44
N MET A 77 14.44 6.86 19.68
CA MET A 77 13.61 6.61 20.86
C MET A 77 12.63 7.75 21.18
N VAL A 78 12.88 8.96 20.68
CA VAL A 78 12.07 10.15 20.99
C VAL A 78 11.38 10.69 19.74
N VAL A 79 10.05 10.82 19.81
CA VAL A 79 9.26 11.46 18.76
C VAL A 79 9.38 12.97 18.93
N GLU A 80 10.45 13.54 18.36
CA GLU A 80 10.66 14.98 18.38
C GLU A 80 9.69 15.72 17.44
N PRO A 81 9.31 16.97 17.77
CA PRO A 81 8.56 17.84 16.87
C PRO A 81 9.29 18.01 15.53
N GLN A 82 8.55 17.90 14.43
CA GLN A 82 9.08 18.10 13.08
C GLN A 82 9.55 19.55 12.88
N SER A 83 10.86 19.74 12.69
CA SER A 83 11.42 21.04 12.29
C SER A 83 10.91 21.46 10.90
N LEU A 84 10.86 22.77 10.64
CA LEU A 84 10.33 23.29 9.37
C LEU A 84 11.07 22.74 8.14
N TRP A 85 12.41 22.61 8.21
CA TRP A 85 13.19 22.05 7.10
C TRP A 85 12.85 20.57 6.83
N ARG A 86 12.57 19.77 7.88
CA ARG A 86 12.17 18.36 7.71
C ARG A 86 10.76 18.25 7.10
N LYS A 87 9.87 19.21 7.35
CA LYS A 87 8.58 19.31 6.65
C LYS A 87 8.75 19.58 5.15
N PHE A 88 9.73 20.39 4.75
CA PHE A 88 10.06 20.55 3.33
C PHE A 88 10.59 19.25 2.73
N VAL A 89 11.41 18.50 3.46
CA VAL A 89 11.86 17.16 3.03
C VAL A 89 10.69 16.18 2.93
N ASP A 90 9.73 16.21 3.86
CA ASP A 90 8.51 15.40 3.78
C ASP A 90 7.75 15.69 2.46
N VAL A 91 7.55 16.97 2.11
CA VAL A 91 6.86 17.36 0.88
C VAL A 91 7.65 16.90 -0.36
N ALA A 92 8.97 17.03 -0.35
CA ALA A 92 9.83 16.56 -1.44
C ALA A 92 9.73 15.04 -1.60
N LEU A 93 9.86 14.28 -0.51
CA LEU A 93 9.74 12.82 -0.51
C LEU A 93 8.35 12.36 -0.96
N ARG A 94 7.27 12.99 -0.46
CA ARG A 94 5.89 12.69 -0.92
C ARG A 94 5.77 12.88 -2.43
N THR A 95 6.36 13.95 -2.96
CA THR A 95 6.33 14.24 -4.40
C THR A 95 7.12 13.21 -5.21
N ILE A 96 8.33 12.86 -4.77
CA ILE A 96 9.16 11.84 -5.43
C ILE A 96 8.44 10.49 -5.42
N MET A 97 7.89 10.08 -4.27
CA MET A 97 7.13 8.82 -4.16
C MET A 97 5.88 8.85 -5.04
N ARG A 98 5.18 9.98 -5.13
CA ARG A 98 4.02 10.13 -6.01
C ARG A 98 4.38 9.95 -7.49
N VAL A 99 5.51 10.50 -7.94
CA VAL A 99 6.02 10.33 -9.31
C VAL A 99 6.45 8.88 -9.56
N MET A 100 7.09 8.24 -8.58
CA MET A 100 7.43 6.82 -8.66
C MET A 100 6.17 5.95 -8.84
N TRP A 101 5.12 6.18 -8.04
CA TRP A 101 3.85 5.45 -8.18
C TRP A 101 3.15 5.75 -9.50
N PHE A 102 3.25 6.98 -9.99
CA PHE A 102 2.78 7.33 -11.33
C PHE A 102 3.51 6.51 -12.40
N ALA A 103 4.84 6.40 -12.35
CA ALA A 103 5.61 5.54 -13.25
C ALA A 103 5.20 4.06 -13.10
N GLY A 104 4.87 3.62 -11.89
CA GLY A 104 4.30 2.29 -11.60
C GLY A 104 2.89 2.04 -12.18
N GLY A 105 2.25 3.04 -12.77
CA GLY A 105 0.92 2.93 -13.37
C GLY A 105 -0.23 3.40 -12.47
N PHE A 106 0.06 3.85 -11.24
CA PHE A 106 -0.93 4.43 -10.33
C PHE A 106 -1.12 5.92 -10.64
N HIS A 107 -1.69 6.19 -11.82
CA HIS A 107 -1.93 7.56 -12.26
C HIS A 107 -3.06 8.21 -11.46
N TRP A 108 -4.11 7.44 -11.16
CA TRP A 108 -5.32 7.93 -10.52
C TRP A 108 -5.61 7.13 -9.26
N MET A 109 -5.86 7.84 -8.16
CA MET A 109 -6.24 7.25 -6.89
C MET A 109 -7.50 7.94 -6.41
N THR A 110 -8.57 7.17 -6.25
CA THR A 110 -9.83 7.70 -5.73
C THR A 110 -9.90 7.40 -4.25
N VAL A 111 -9.94 8.45 -3.44
CA VAL A 111 -10.25 8.34 -2.01
C VAL A 111 -11.76 8.44 -1.86
N LYS A 112 -12.38 7.43 -1.25
CA LYS A 112 -13.80 7.45 -0.89
C LYS A 112 -13.94 7.84 0.57
N GLY A 113 -14.80 8.82 0.84
CA GLY A 113 -14.98 9.38 2.18
C GLY A 113 -13.96 10.47 2.51
N ARG A 114 -13.92 10.85 3.79
CA ARG A 114 -13.02 11.88 4.32
C ARG A 114 -12.12 11.26 5.37
N GLN A 115 -10.82 11.43 5.23
CA GLN A 115 -9.87 11.04 6.26
C GLN A 115 -10.07 11.95 7.50
N ALA A 116 -10.23 11.33 8.67
CA ALA A 116 -10.30 12.03 9.94
C ALA A 116 -8.96 12.72 10.26
N LEU A 117 -9.02 13.82 11.01
CA LEU A 117 -7.80 14.50 11.44
C LEU A 117 -7.04 13.64 12.46
N PRO A 118 -5.70 13.74 12.55
CA PRO A 118 -4.94 13.03 13.58
C PRO A 118 -5.42 13.32 15.02
N ALA A 119 -6.00 14.51 15.26
CA ALA A 119 -6.58 14.88 16.55
C ALA A 119 -7.87 14.10 16.89
N GLU A 120 -8.58 13.58 15.88
CA GLU A 120 -9.81 12.78 16.04
C GLU A 120 -9.50 11.28 16.00
N ALA A 121 -8.64 10.88 15.06
CA ALA A 121 -8.22 9.50 14.86
C ALA A 121 -6.72 9.44 14.51
N PRO A 122 -5.84 9.24 15.51
CA PRO A 122 -4.39 9.23 15.31
C PRO A 122 -3.89 7.94 14.63
N ILE A 123 -4.71 6.88 14.60
CA ILE A 123 -4.36 5.57 14.05
C ILE A 123 -4.98 5.42 12.65
N LEU A 124 -4.12 5.25 11.65
CA LEU A 124 -4.51 4.89 10.29
C LEU A 124 -4.49 3.37 10.13
N THR A 125 -5.66 2.77 9.87
CA THR A 125 -5.77 1.34 9.58
C THR A 125 -5.66 1.08 8.08
N LEU A 126 -4.86 0.08 7.71
CA LEU A 126 -4.68 -0.36 6.33
C LEU A 126 -5.19 -1.79 6.17
N GLY A 127 -6.11 -1.97 5.23
CA GLY A 127 -6.67 -3.28 4.93
C GLY A 127 -7.60 -3.27 3.72
N PRO A 128 -7.79 -4.42 3.06
CA PRO A 128 -7.09 -5.69 3.32
C PRO A 128 -5.62 -5.65 2.86
N HIS A 129 -4.70 -6.26 3.62
CA HIS A 129 -3.27 -6.40 3.24
C HIS A 129 -3.07 -7.46 2.14
N SER A 130 -3.64 -7.19 0.96
CA SER A 130 -3.60 -8.11 -0.18
C SER A 130 -2.46 -7.82 -1.16
N SER A 131 -1.77 -6.68 -1.05
CA SER A 131 -0.71 -6.28 -1.97
C SER A 131 0.31 -5.34 -1.31
N TYR A 132 1.53 -5.32 -1.85
CA TYR A 132 2.54 -4.33 -1.52
C TYR A 132 2.13 -2.88 -1.85
N PHE A 133 1.05 -2.68 -2.61
CA PHE A 133 0.49 -1.35 -2.90
C PHE A 133 -0.07 -0.63 -1.67
N ASP A 134 -0.15 -1.30 -0.51
CA ASP A 134 -0.43 -0.64 0.77
C ASP A 134 0.65 0.39 1.15
N ALA A 135 1.83 0.33 0.52
CA ALA A 135 2.85 1.36 0.64
C ALA A 135 2.42 2.72 0.04
N ILE A 136 1.45 2.75 -0.89
CA ILE A 136 0.98 4.00 -1.51
C ILE A 136 0.36 4.94 -0.47
N PRO A 137 -0.70 4.55 0.27
CA PRO A 137 -1.27 5.43 1.30
C PRO A 137 -0.25 5.81 2.38
N VAL A 138 0.66 4.90 2.76
CA VAL A 138 1.74 5.17 3.73
C VAL A 138 2.67 6.28 3.22
N THR A 139 3.11 6.20 1.96
CA THR A 139 4.02 7.18 1.36
C THR A 139 3.33 8.51 1.07
N MET A 140 2.01 8.52 0.87
CA MET A 140 1.22 9.75 0.73
C MET A 140 1.00 10.46 2.07
N SER A 141 0.78 9.71 3.15
CA SER A 141 0.52 10.27 4.48
C SER A 141 1.78 10.53 5.31
N MET A 142 2.90 9.87 4.98
CA MET A 142 4.11 9.73 5.82
C MET A 142 3.79 9.14 7.21
N SER A 143 2.81 8.24 7.27
CA SER A 143 2.44 7.56 8.52
C SER A 143 3.55 6.60 8.97
N SER A 144 3.76 6.52 10.28
CA SER A 144 4.52 5.43 10.89
C SER A 144 3.77 4.11 10.73
N ILE A 145 4.48 3.05 10.39
CA ILE A 145 3.91 1.70 10.21
C ILE A 145 4.51 0.71 11.19
N VAL A 146 3.80 -0.38 11.42
CA VAL A 146 4.33 -1.54 12.16
C VAL A 146 5.03 -2.44 11.16
N MET A 147 6.30 -2.79 11.38
CA MET A 147 7.03 -3.64 10.44
C MET A 147 7.96 -4.64 11.12
N LYS A 148 8.36 -5.65 10.37
CA LYS A 148 9.36 -6.63 10.80
C LYS A 148 10.70 -5.93 11.05
N ALA A 149 11.37 -6.24 12.16
CA ALA A 149 12.67 -5.65 12.50
C ALA A 149 13.72 -5.80 11.39
N GLU A 150 13.69 -6.92 10.66
CA GLU A 150 14.62 -7.25 9.58
C GLU A 150 14.46 -6.37 8.34
N SER A 151 13.31 -5.69 8.17
CA SER A 151 13.08 -4.78 7.05
C SER A 151 13.97 -3.53 7.09
N LYS A 152 14.54 -3.21 8.26
CA LYS A 152 15.44 -2.06 8.43
C LYS A 152 16.83 -2.26 7.83
N ASP A 153 17.21 -3.51 7.57
CA ASP A 153 18.56 -3.90 7.13
C ASP A 153 18.67 -4.01 5.61
N ILE A 154 17.57 -3.80 4.88
CA ILE A 154 17.56 -3.77 3.42
C ILE A 154 18.31 -2.52 2.94
N PRO A 155 19.33 -2.64 2.08
CA PRO A 155 20.06 -1.50 1.54
C PRO A 155 19.10 -0.53 0.82
N VAL A 156 19.34 0.79 0.97
CA VAL A 156 18.51 1.88 0.41
C VAL A 156 17.10 1.96 1.04
N TRP A 157 16.33 0.89 0.94
CA TRP A 157 14.98 0.79 1.50
C TRP A 157 14.93 0.98 3.01
N GLY A 158 15.88 0.42 3.74
CA GLY A 158 15.98 0.54 5.20
C GLY A 158 16.07 1.99 5.67
N THR A 159 16.73 2.86 4.91
CA THR A 159 16.82 4.30 5.25
C THR A 159 15.49 5.02 5.08
N LEU A 160 14.78 4.77 3.97
CA LEU A 160 13.43 5.30 3.74
C LEU A 160 12.43 4.79 4.77
N ILE A 161 12.56 3.52 5.12
CA ILE A 161 11.82 2.88 6.20
C ILE A 161 12.09 3.58 7.52
N LYS A 162 13.36 3.78 7.91
CA LYS A 162 13.71 4.46 9.17
C LYS A 162 13.21 5.91 9.20
N TYR A 163 13.14 6.57 8.04
CA TYR A 163 12.66 7.94 7.93
C TYR A 163 11.23 8.14 8.46
N ILE A 164 10.33 7.18 8.20
CA ILE A 164 8.92 7.19 8.66
C ILE A 164 8.76 6.67 10.11
N ARG A 165 9.87 6.40 10.82
CA ARG A 165 9.91 5.97 12.24
C ARG A 165 8.99 4.79 12.56
N PRO A 166 9.11 3.65 11.88
CA PRO A 166 8.21 2.53 12.10
C PRO A 166 8.36 1.94 13.50
N VAL A 167 7.30 1.29 13.98
CA VAL A 167 7.35 0.48 15.19
C VAL A 167 7.78 -0.92 14.78
N PHE A 168 9.01 -1.29 15.13
CA PHE A 168 9.58 -2.58 14.75
C PHE A 168 9.08 -3.70 15.66
N VAL A 169 8.70 -4.82 15.04
CA VAL A 169 8.31 -6.06 15.71
C VAL A 169 9.35 -7.12 15.41
N SER A 170 9.91 -7.72 16.45
CA SER A 170 10.81 -8.86 16.35
C SER A 170 10.05 -10.13 16.72
N ARG A 171 10.26 -11.20 15.96
CA ARG A 171 9.73 -12.53 16.30
C ARG A 171 10.58 -13.24 17.36
N SER A 172 11.83 -12.80 17.54
CA SER A 172 12.78 -13.41 18.48
C SER A 172 12.61 -12.89 19.91
N ASP A 173 11.96 -11.73 20.10
CA ASP A 173 11.64 -11.16 21.41
C ASP A 173 10.16 -11.44 21.73
N GLN A 174 9.91 -12.27 22.75
CA GLN A 174 8.56 -12.67 23.16
C GLN A 174 7.71 -11.48 23.64
N ASP A 175 8.33 -10.43 24.19
CA ASP A 175 7.61 -9.23 24.65
C ASP A 175 7.50 -8.16 23.57
N SER A 176 8.07 -8.36 22.37
CA SER A 176 8.04 -7.38 21.29
C SER A 176 6.62 -6.94 20.93
N ARG A 177 5.65 -7.86 20.99
CA ARG A 177 4.23 -7.55 20.74
C ARG A 177 3.64 -6.60 21.78
N LYS A 178 3.95 -6.80 23.06
CA LYS A 178 3.48 -5.91 24.15
C LYS A 178 4.12 -4.53 24.01
N LYS A 179 5.44 -4.47 23.81
CA LYS A 179 6.18 -3.22 23.57
C LYS A 179 5.64 -2.45 22.37
N THR A 180 5.27 -3.16 21.30
CA THR A 180 4.66 -2.55 20.10
C THR A 180 3.31 -1.89 20.44
N VAL A 181 2.46 -2.57 21.21
CA VAL A 181 1.16 -2.02 21.63
C VAL A 181 1.36 -0.79 22.53
N GLU A 182 2.31 -0.85 23.46
CA GLU A 182 2.65 0.28 24.33
C GLU A 182 3.18 1.47 23.52
N GLU A 183 4.05 1.22 22.54
CA GLU A 183 4.60 2.28 21.68
C GLU A 183 3.53 2.90 20.77
N ILE A 184 2.58 2.10 20.27
CA ILE A 184 1.42 2.64 19.53
C ILE A 184 0.58 3.53 20.44
N LYS A 185 0.27 3.08 21.66
CA LYS A 185 -0.49 3.88 22.64
C LYS A 185 0.23 5.16 23.05
N ARG A 186 1.56 5.16 23.09
CA ARG A 186 2.37 6.33 23.42
C ARG A 186 2.39 7.38 22.31
N ARG A 187 2.19 6.96 21.05
CA ARG A 187 2.25 7.83 19.85
C ARG A 187 0.89 8.29 19.36
N ALA A 188 -0.18 7.59 19.73
CA ALA A 188 -1.56 7.93 19.43
C ALA A 188 -2.06 9.03 20.37
#